data_AF-A0A8H4STE9-F1
#
_entry.id   AF-A0A8H4STE9-F1
#
_cell.length_a   1.000
_cell.length_b   1.000
_cell.length_c   1.000
_cell.angle_alpha   90.00
_cell.angle_beta   90.00
_cell.angle_gamma   90.00
#
_symmetry.space_group_name_H-M   'P 1'
#
loop_
_entity.id
_entity.type
_entity.pdbx_description
1 polymer ?
#
loop_
_entity_poly.entity_id
_entity_poly.type
_entity_poly.pdbx_seq_one_letter_code
_entity_poly.pdbx_strand_id
1 'polypeptide(L)'
;MLQAGVPLDHESATGLTAFHQAQALCSGYWSVALFLLDHGADPMVSKRFKYNNSLPHIMLKHSDHDDVKSELVERLIDRGIEVDSYTDSPIFNPQFNEDDKIEKVIGIRSPDILVGTDCSPLLLAAMREYNLNNMKILLDTGADPSAHAIIRDVEFEGKTNDNRRAFLSGVFRHIWEPFSPSDSEIIEHAEPIELLLEFGSWLDFDGPADSSLQEACKAAEQGHFTLLKILMDNSKARNVNESHNGEVISAYKGKPEYTQIRQMLESLKQNIFID
;
A
#
# COMPACT_ATOMS: atom_id res chain seq x y z
N MET A 1 -36.26 8.88 -9.08
CA MET A 1 -35.54 9.95 -8.33
C MET A 1 -34.81 10.88 -9.28
N LEU A 2 -33.81 10.43 -10.06
CA LEU A 2 -33.12 11.30 -11.03
C LEU A 2 -34.04 11.88 -12.12
N GLN A 3 -34.99 11.08 -12.63
CA GLN A 3 -36.03 11.56 -13.55
C GLN A 3 -36.96 12.63 -12.96
N ALA A 4 -36.98 12.79 -11.63
CA ALA A 4 -37.74 13.82 -10.93
C ALA A 4 -36.92 15.11 -10.69
N GLY A 5 -35.70 15.21 -11.23
CA GLY A 5 -34.87 16.41 -11.15
C GLY A 5 -34.13 16.59 -9.82
N VAL A 6 -33.94 15.52 -9.05
CA VAL A 6 -33.15 15.58 -7.81
C VAL A 6 -31.69 15.90 -8.17
N PRO A 7 -31.08 16.95 -7.58
CA PRO A 7 -29.68 17.28 -7.82
C PRO A 7 -28.76 16.15 -7.36
N LEU A 8 -27.89 15.67 -8.26
CA LEU A 8 -26.96 14.56 -8.02
C LEU A 8 -25.91 14.88 -6.95
N ASP A 9 -25.46 16.14 -6.93
CA ASP A 9 -24.37 16.61 -6.08
C ASP A 9 -24.86 17.25 -4.78
N HIS A 10 -26.12 17.01 -4.42
CA HIS A 10 -26.63 17.49 -3.15
C HIS A 10 -25.94 16.77 -1.99
N GLU A 11 -25.26 17.55 -1.15
CA GLU A 11 -24.63 17.04 0.06
C GLU A 11 -25.68 16.66 1.11
N SER A 12 -25.46 15.51 1.74
CA SER A 12 -26.20 15.15 2.96
C SER A 12 -25.84 16.09 4.12
N ALA A 13 -26.53 15.93 5.24
CA ALA A 13 -26.14 16.57 6.51
C ALA A 13 -24.70 16.22 6.97
N THR A 14 -24.07 15.25 6.33
CA THR A 14 -22.72 14.76 6.65
C THR A 14 -21.69 15.21 5.62
N GLY A 15 -22.07 16.09 4.69
CA GLY A 15 -21.20 16.62 3.63
C GLY A 15 -20.89 15.62 2.52
N LEU A 16 -21.68 14.53 2.41
CA LEU A 16 -21.48 13.47 1.41
C LEU A 16 -22.58 13.48 0.36
N THR A 17 -22.20 13.47 -0.91
CA THR A 17 -23.16 13.28 -2.01
C THR A 17 -23.65 11.83 -2.12
N ALA A 18 -24.69 11.60 -2.92
CA ALA A 18 -25.17 10.25 -3.22
C ALA A 18 -24.06 9.35 -3.80
N PHE A 19 -23.15 9.92 -4.59
CA PHE A 19 -21.99 9.22 -5.14
C PHE A 19 -21.05 8.73 -4.03
N HIS A 20 -20.67 9.61 -3.10
CA HIS A 20 -19.79 9.25 -1.99
C HIS A 20 -20.44 8.22 -1.05
N GLN A 21 -21.75 8.28 -0.83
CA GLN A 21 -22.46 7.30 0.00
C GLN A 21 -22.51 5.91 -0.65
N ALA A 22 -22.70 5.85 -1.97
CA ALA A 22 -22.65 4.58 -2.71
C ALA A 22 -21.27 3.90 -2.62
N GLN A 23 -20.19 4.68 -2.42
CA GLN A 23 -18.83 4.19 -2.28
C GLN A 23 -18.44 3.87 -0.84
N ALA A 24 -18.70 4.78 0.11
CA ALA A 24 -18.18 4.70 1.47
C ALA A 24 -19.01 3.84 2.43
N LEU A 25 -20.31 3.66 2.17
CA LEU A 25 -21.23 3.04 3.14
C LEU A 25 -21.70 1.66 2.72
N CYS A 26 -21.57 1.31 1.45
CA CYS A 26 -22.16 0.10 0.90
C CYS A 26 -21.17 -0.59 -0.05
N SER A 27 -20.30 -1.43 0.51
CA SER A 27 -19.44 -2.33 -0.26
C SER A 27 -20.27 -3.07 -1.33
N GLY A 28 -19.85 -3.05 -2.60
CA GLY A 28 -20.52 -3.75 -3.69
C GLY A 28 -21.57 -2.97 -4.48
N TYR A 29 -21.79 -1.67 -4.21
CA TYR A 29 -22.67 -0.81 -5.03
C TYR A 29 -21.89 -0.01 -6.09
N TRP A 30 -20.80 -0.57 -6.61
CA TRP A 30 -19.97 0.03 -7.66
C TRP A 30 -20.81 0.41 -8.90
N SER A 31 -21.77 -0.44 -9.29
CA SER A 31 -22.67 -0.17 -10.41
C SER A 31 -23.55 1.06 -10.19
N VAL A 32 -23.95 1.35 -8.93
CA VAL A 32 -24.72 2.57 -8.61
C VAL A 32 -23.83 3.80 -8.72
N ALA A 33 -22.58 3.71 -8.26
CA ALA A 33 -21.64 4.81 -8.38
C ALA A 33 -21.26 5.09 -9.84
N LEU A 34 -21.01 4.06 -10.66
CA LEU A 34 -20.83 4.22 -12.12
C LEU A 34 -22.06 4.86 -12.75
N PHE A 35 -23.26 4.38 -12.41
CA PHE A 35 -24.50 4.98 -12.91
C PHE A 35 -24.61 6.47 -12.54
N LEU A 36 -24.27 6.85 -11.30
CA LEU A 36 -24.27 8.26 -10.89
C LEU A 36 -23.21 9.07 -11.67
N LEU A 37 -22.03 8.51 -11.88
CA LEU A 37 -20.95 9.13 -12.64
C LEU A 37 -21.34 9.37 -14.12
N ASP A 38 -21.99 8.38 -14.73
CA ASP A 38 -22.54 8.45 -16.11
C ASP A 38 -23.62 9.52 -16.26
N HIS A 39 -24.35 9.82 -15.18
CA HIS A 39 -25.38 10.87 -15.14
C HIS A 39 -24.82 12.24 -14.76
N GLY A 40 -23.50 12.38 -14.62
CA GLY A 40 -22.83 13.66 -14.38
C GLY A 40 -22.64 14.02 -12.92
N ALA A 41 -22.75 13.07 -11.99
CA ALA A 41 -22.33 13.31 -10.61
C ALA A 41 -20.85 13.72 -10.58
N ASP A 42 -20.53 14.70 -9.75
CA ASP A 42 -19.16 15.15 -9.52
C ASP A 42 -18.55 14.37 -8.34
N PRO A 43 -17.55 13.50 -8.59
CA PRO A 43 -16.89 12.74 -7.53
C PRO A 43 -15.96 13.60 -6.66
N MET A 44 -15.74 14.87 -7.01
CA MET A 44 -14.80 15.77 -6.34
C MET A 44 -15.47 16.76 -5.39
N VAL A 45 -16.79 16.65 -5.17
CA VAL A 45 -17.54 17.48 -4.21
C VAL A 45 -17.02 17.28 -2.79
N SER A 46 -16.68 16.05 -2.40
CA SER A 46 -16.19 15.71 -1.06
C SER A 46 -14.78 15.10 -1.18
N LYS A 47 -13.75 15.94 -1.06
CA LYS A 47 -12.36 15.52 -1.38
C LYS A 47 -11.68 14.70 -0.29
N ARG A 48 -12.11 14.80 0.96
CA ARG A 48 -11.41 14.20 2.11
C ARG A 48 -12.38 13.67 3.16
N PHE A 49 -12.14 12.43 3.53
CA PHE A 49 -12.87 11.73 4.58
C PHE A 49 -12.05 11.77 5.88
N LYS A 50 -12.60 11.18 6.95
CA LYS A 50 -11.92 11.09 8.25
C LYS A 50 -10.48 10.57 8.08
N TYR A 51 -9.52 11.07 8.86
CA TYR A 51 -8.10 10.68 8.79
C TYR A 51 -7.47 10.91 7.41
N ASN A 52 -7.88 11.98 6.74
CA ASN A 52 -7.36 12.38 5.43
C ASN A 52 -7.50 11.31 4.33
N ASN A 53 -8.42 10.36 4.50
CA ASN A 53 -8.69 9.37 3.47
C ASN A 53 -9.20 10.06 2.22
N SER A 54 -8.62 9.72 1.08
CA SER A 54 -9.16 10.06 -0.23
C SER A 54 -10.15 8.98 -0.69
N LEU A 55 -10.89 9.27 -1.75
CA LEU A 55 -11.83 8.32 -2.32
C LEU A 55 -11.14 7.00 -2.79
N PRO A 56 -9.96 7.02 -3.45
CA PRO A 56 -9.19 5.80 -3.74
C PRO A 56 -8.92 4.94 -2.51
N HIS A 57 -8.56 5.53 -1.35
CA HIS A 57 -8.32 4.75 -0.13
C HIS A 57 -9.56 3.97 0.31
N ILE A 58 -10.73 4.61 0.24
CA ILE A 58 -12.00 3.98 0.63
C ILE A 58 -12.36 2.84 -0.32
N MET A 59 -12.18 3.05 -1.62
CA MET A 59 -12.49 2.03 -2.62
C MET A 59 -11.58 0.82 -2.49
N LEU A 60 -10.28 1.04 -2.37
CA LEU A 60 -9.26 -0.02 -2.37
C LEU A 60 -9.21 -0.81 -1.05
N LYS A 61 -9.85 -0.32 0.01
CA LYS A 61 -9.98 -1.05 1.28
C LYS A 61 -10.66 -2.41 1.11
N HIS A 62 -11.70 -2.47 0.30
CA HIS A 62 -12.54 -3.67 0.21
C HIS A 62 -11.84 -4.75 -0.62
N SER A 63 -11.80 -5.98 -0.12
CA SER A 63 -11.14 -7.10 -0.78
C SER A 63 -12.09 -7.80 -1.76
N ASP A 64 -12.64 -7.03 -2.69
CA ASP A 64 -13.46 -7.54 -3.78
C ASP A 64 -12.72 -7.40 -5.12
N HIS A 65 -12.51 -8.56 -5.77
CA HIS A 65 -12.09 -8.64 -7.16
C HIS A 65 -13.28 -8.33 -8.06
N ASP A 66 -13.65 -7.05 -8.11
CA ASP A 66 -14.77 -6.55 -8.91
C ASP A 66 -14.24 -5.72 -10.09
N ASP A 67 -14.53 -6.15 -11.31
CA ASP A 67 -14.17 -5.43 -12.54
C ASP A 67 -14.84 -4.04 -12.58
N VAL A 68 -16.05 -3.93 -12.05
CA VAL A 68 -16.83 -2.68 -11.97
C VAL A 68 -16.12 -1.67 -11.05
N LYS A 69 -15.50 -2.15 -9.98
CA LYS A 69 -14.67 -1.32 -9.11
C LYS A 69 -13.42 -0.83 -9.84
N SER A 70 -12.75 -1.71 -10.59
CA SER A 70 -11.54 -1.33 -11.35
C SER A 70 -11.86 -0.28 -12.42
N GLU A 71 -12.97 -0.45 -13.15
CA GLU A 71 -13.48 0.55 -14.09
C GLU A 71 -13.79 1.88 -13.39
N LEU A 72 -14.39 1.84 -12.21
CA LEU A 72 -14.70 3.06 -11.46
C LEU A 72 -13.43 3.78 -11.00
N VAL A 73 -12.40 3.06 -10.55
CA VAL A 73 -11.09 3.64 -10.20
C VAL A 73 -10.49 4.34 -11.41
N GLU A 74 -10.43 3.67 -12.56
CA GLU A 74 -9.91 4.22 -13.82
C GLU A 74 -10.62 5.52 -14.21
N ARG A 75 -11.96 5.52 -14.24
CA ARG A 75 -12.75 6.72 -14.59
C ARG A 75 -12.58 7.88 -13.61
N LEU A 76 -12.32 7.59 -12.33
CA LEU A 76 -12.05 8.63 -11.34
C LEU A 76 -10.68 9.26 -11.57
N ILE A 77 -9.69 8.46 -11.97
CA ILE A 77 -8.36 8.95 -12.34
C ILE A 77 -8.42 9.79 -13.61
N ASP A 78 -9.18 9.39 -14.62
CA ASP A 78 -9.43 10.19 -15.83
C ASP A 78 -10.03 11.57 -15.54
N ARG A 79 -10.76 11.69 -14.41
CA ARG A 79 -11.33 12.96 -13.93
C ARG A 79 -10.38 13.77 -13.04
N GLY A 80 -9.14 13.31 -12.88
CA GLY A 80 -8.09 14.02 -12.15
C GLY A 80 -8.13 13.83 -10.64
N ILE A 81 -8.59 12.66 -10.17
CA ILE A 81 -8.45 12.33 -8.75
C ILE A 81 -6.97 12.13 -8.38
N GLU A 82 -6.60 12.53 -7.17
CA GLU A 82 -5.23 12.36 -6.66
C GLU A 82 -4.97 10.89 -6.32
N VAL A 83 -3.97 10.29 -6.97
CA VAL A 83 -3.57 8.88 -6.78
C VAL A 83 -2.55 8.68 -5.66
N ASP A 84 -1.77 9.71 -5.32
CA ASP A 84 -0.72 9.71 -4.27
C ASP A 84 -1.08 10.53 -3.04
N SER A 85 -2.36 10.53 -2.69
CA SER A 85 -2.81 11.06 -1.39
C SER A 85 -2.32 10.18 -0.23
N TYR A 86 -2.16 10.75 0.96
CA TYR A 86 -1.76 10.00 2.17
C TYR A 86 -2.84 10.04 3.25
N THR A 87 -3.04 8.93 3.95
CA THR A 87 -3.83 8.91 5.19
C THR A 87 -3.12 9.63 6.34
N ASP A 88 -3.88 10.07 7.35
CA ASP A 88 -3.39 10.58 8.62
C ASP A 88 -3.98 9.73 9.76
N SER A 89 -3.51 8.50 9.83
CA SER A 89 -4.00 7.46 10.73
C SER A 89 -3.54 7.71 12.17
N PRO A 90 -4.43 7.67 13.18
CA PRO A 90 -4.02 7.86 14.56
C PRO A 90 -3.05 6.76 15.00
N ILE A 91 -2.20 7.04 16.00
CA ILE A 91 -1.29 6.04 16.58
C ILE A 91 -2.09 4.81 17.05
N PHE A 92 -1.61 3.62 16.70
CA PHE A 92 -2.22 2.37 17.17
C PHE A 92 -2.01 2.20 18.67
N ASN A 93 -3.08 2.27 19.46
CA ASN A 93 -3.02 1.99 20.89
C ASN A 93 -3.97 0.84 21.24
N PRO A 94 -3.46 -0.35 21.62
CA PRO A 94 -4.28 -1.51 21.92
C PRO A 94 -5.13 -1.36 23.20
N GLN A 95 -4.88 -0.34 24.02
CA GLN A 95 -5.74 0.02 25.17
C GLN A 95 -6.86 0.99 24.80
N PHE A 96 -6.81 1.58 23.60
CA PHE A 96 -7.91 2.35 23.04
C PHE A 96 -8.78 1.39 22.24
N ASN A 97 -9.88 0.96 22.85
CA ASN A 97 -10.95 0.34 22.09
C ASN A 97 -11.48 1.38 21.10
N GLU A 98 -11.37 1.13 19.79
CA GLU A 98 -11.87 2.04 18.75
C GLU A 98 -13.36 2.38 18.96
N ASP A 99 -14.11 1.51 19.63
CA ASP A 99 -15.50 1.73 20.00
C ASP A 99 -15.71 2.83 21.07
N ASP A 100 -14.74 3.10 21.95
CA ASP A 100 -14.98 3.91 23.16
C ASP A 100 -14.73 5.42 22.96
N LYS A 101 -14.09 5.83 21.86
CA LYS A 101 -13.84 7.26 21.56
C LYS A 101 -14.04 7.66 20.09
N ILE A 102 -14.74 6.86 19.29
CA ILE A 102 -15.45 7.38 18.11
C ILE A 102 -16.74 8.05 18.62
N GLU A 103 -16.55 9.11 19.40
CA GLU A 103 -17.63 9.99 19.83
C GLU A 103 -18.34 10.53 18.59
N LYS A 104 -19.62 10.19 18.44
CA LYS A 104 -20.73 11.10 18.04
C LYS A 104 -20.50 12.09 16.88
N VAL A 105 -19.55 11.87 15.98
CA VAL A 105 -19.55 12.48 14.65
C VAL A 105 -20.39 11.58 13.78
N ILE A 106 -21.70 11.86 13.81
CA ILE A 106 -22.70 11.25 12.96
C ILE A 106 -22.25 11.44 11.51
N GLY A 107 -21.89 10.37 10.81
CA GLY A 107 -22.09 10.30 9.36
C GLY A 107 -20.92 9.96 8.44
N ILE A 108 -19.72 9.71 8.95
CA ILE A 108 -18.69 9.02 8.18
C ILE A 108 -18.19 7.92 9.10
N ARG A 109 -18.72 6.69 8.94
CA ARG A 109 -18.07 5.53 9.54
C ARG A 109 -16.63 5.61 9.08
N SER A 110 -15.70 5.74 10.02
CA SER A 110 -14.30 5.50 9.72
C SER A 110 -14.26 4.07 9.22
N PRO A 111 -13.91 3.81 7.96
CA PRO A 111 -13.51 2.46 7.65
C PRO A 111 -12.30 2.19 8.55
N ASP A 112 -12.28 1.08 9.30
CA ASP A 112 -11.06 0.57 9.96
C ASP A 112 -9.95 0.52 8.91
N ILE A 113 -9.14 1.55 8.86
CA ILE A 113 -8.01 1.71 7.96
C ILE A 113 -6.83 1.64 8.88
N LEU A 114 -5.93 0.73 8.54
CA LEU A 114 -4.64 0.44 9.18
C LEU A 114 -4.28 1.47 10.26
N VAL A 115 -4.81 1.26 11.46
CA VAL A 115 -4.57 2.20 12.54
C VAL A 115 -3.08 2.16 12.83
N GLY A 116 -2.47 3.34 12.93
CA GLY A 116 -1.03 3.47 13.05
C GLY A 116 -0.28 3.27 11.73
N THR A 117 -0.91 3.40 10.56
CA THR A 117 -0.17 3.43 9.29
C THR A 117 -0.68 4.53 8.36
N ASP A 118 0.22 5.44 7.99
CA ASP A 118 -0.04 6.36 6.88
C ASP A 118 0.39 5.70 5.58
N CYS A 119 -0.55 5.64 4.65
CA CYS A 119 -0.43 4.86 3.44
C CYS A 119 -0.93 5.63 2.23
N SER A 120 -0.45 5.25 1.06
CA SER A 120 -1.01 5.65 -0.22
C SER A 120 -2.11 4.66 -0.66
N PRO A 121 -2.97 5.03 -1.62
CA PRO A 121 -3.91 4.10 -2.25
C PRO A 121 -3.21 2.86 -2.81
N LEU A 122 -2.02 3.02 -3.39
CA LEU A 122 -1.22 1.92 -3.91
C LEU A 122 -0.80 0.94 -2.81
N LEU A 123 -0.41 1.42 -1.62
CA LEU A 123 -0.07 0.55 -0.49
C LEU A 123 -1.27 -0.30 -0.05
N LEU A 124 -2.47 0.28 0.01
CA LEU A 124 -3.70 -0.48 0.33
C LEU A 124 -4.00 -1.57 -0.71
N ALA A 125 -3.88 -1.23 -2.00
CA ALA A 125 -4.07 -2.20 -3.09
C ALA A 125 -3.05 -3.35 -3.04
N ALA A 126 -1.83 -3.06 -2.58
CA ALA A 126 -0.73 -4.00 -2.45
C ALA A 126 -0.76 -4.86 -1.18
N MET A 127 -1.71 -4.67 -0.26
CA MET A 127 -1.72 -5.37 1.03
C MET A 127 -2.86 -6.38 1.22
N ARG A 128 -4.03 -6.16 0.60
CA ARG A 128 -5.26 -6.93 0.91
C ARG A 128 -5.80 -7.66 -0.29
N GLU A 129 -5.71 -9.00 -0.27
CA GLU A 129 -6.11 -9.95 -1.34
C GLU A 129 -5.66 -9.57 -2.77
N TYR A 130 -4.79 -8.57 -2.90
CA TYR A 130 -4.18 -8.03 -4.11
C TYR A 130 -5.14 -7.89 -5.28
N ASN A 131 -5.73 -6.72 -5.40
CA ASN A 131 -6.33 -6.36 -6.67
C ASN A 131 -5.23 -5.88 -7.63
N LEU A 132 -4.57 -6.84 -8.29
CA LEU A 132 -3.51 -6.59 -9.28
C LEU A 132 -3.95 -5.62 -10.37
N ASN A 133 -5.24 -5.64 -10.77
CA ASN A 133 -5.76 -4.70 -11.75
C ASN A 133 -5.74 -3.26 -11.23
N ASN A 134 -6.21 -3.04 -9.99
CA ASN A 134 -6.14 -1.72 -9.37
C ASN A 134 -4.70 -1.27 -9.13
N MET A 135 -3.78 -2.17 -8.76
CA MET A 135 -2.36 -1.85 -8.66
C MET A 135 -1.81 -1.37 -10.01
N LYS A 136 -2.09 -2.10 -11.10
CA LYS A 136 -1.68 -1.72 -12.46
C LYS A 136 -2.25 -0.36 -12.86
N ILE A 137 -3.55 -0.14 -12.65
CA ILE A 137 -4.20 1.16 -12.95
C ILE A 137 -3.52 2.31 -12.20
N LEU A 138 -3.26 2.16 -10.90
CA LEU A 138 -2.59 3.19 -10.09
C LEU A 138 -1.15 3.44 -10.56
N LEU A 139 -0.40 2.38 -10.83
CA LEU A 139 0.98 2.45 -11.29
C LEU A 139 1.10 3.07 -12.70
N ASP A 140 0.23 2.68 -13.63
CA ASP A 140 0.16 3.22 -15.00
C ASP A 140 -0.20 4.71 -15.01
N THR A 141 -0.94 5.16 -13.99
CA THR A 141 -1.36 6.56 -13.82
C THR A 141 -0.39 7.38 -12.97
N GLY A 142 0.74 6.78 -12.58
CA GLY A 142 1.88 7.47 -11.97
C GLY A 142 1.93 7.43 -10.44
N ALA A 143 1.17 6.55 -9.77
CA ALA A 143 1.32 6.34 -8.34
C ALA A 143 2.76 5.90 -8.00
N ASP A 144 3.34 6.49 -6.97
CA ASP A 144 4.74 6.24 -6.59
C ASP A 144 4.91 4.87 -5.91
N PRO A 145 5.59 3.88 -6.54
CA PRO A 145 5.84 2.57 -5.94
C PRO A 145 6.91 2.60 -4.84
N SER A 146 7.55 3.74 -4.60
CA SER A 146 8.53 3.97 -3.54
C SER A 146 8.01 4.94 -2.47
N ALA A 147 6.71 5.24 -2.49
CA ALA A 147 6.03 6.04 -1.48
C ALA A 147 6.37 5.55 -0.06
N HIS A 148 6.64 6.48 0.86
CA HIS A 148 6.98 6.09 2.23
C HIS A 148 5.77 5.46 2.93
N ALA A 149 5.97 4.32 3.59
CA ALA A 149 4.99 3.78 4.54
C ALA A 149 5.36 4.29 5.94
N ILE A 150 4.48 5.08 6.57
CA ILE A 150 4.73 5.59 7.93
C ILE A 150 4.00 4.68 8.91
N ILE A 151 4.74 3.95 9.74
CA ILE A 151 4.15 2.94 10.64
C ILE A 151 4.26 3.42 12.08
N ARG A 152 3.20 4.08 12.56
CA ARG A 152 3.05 4.62 13.91
C ARG A 152 2.62 3.53 14.89
N ASP A 153 3.62 2.83 15.42
CA ASP A 153 3.47 1.79 16.44
C ASP A 153 4.03 2.27 17.80
N VAL A 154 3.24 2.09 18.86
CA VAL A 154 3.60 2.43 20.25
C VAL A 154 4.87 1.69 20.71
N GLU A 155 5.15 0.50 20.18
CA GLU A 155 6.38 -0.23 20.50
C GLU A 155 7.66 0.48 20.05
N PHE A 156 7.53 1.34 19.02
CA PHE A 156 8.62 2.09 18.40
C PHE A 156 8.56 3.61 18.68
N GLU A 157 7.48 4.09 19.31
CA GLU A 157 7.31 5.48 19.71
C GLU A 157 8.48 5.94 20.62
N GLY A 158 9.26 6.90 20.14
CA GLY A 158 10.45 7.42 20.84
C GLY A 158 11.74 6.61 20.68
N LYS A 159 11.73 5.46 19.96
CA LYS A 159 12.95 4.68 19.64
C LYS A 159 13.50 4.98 18.26
N THR A 160 12.67 5.49 17.35
CA THR A 160 13.11 5.96 16.03
C THR A 160 12.50 7.32 15.76
N ASN A 161 13.28 8.26 15.23
CA ASN A 161 12.72 9.52 14.74
C ASN A 161 11.90 9.18 13.49
N ASP A 162 10.60 9.45 13.54
CA ASP A 162 9.63 9.48 12.44
C ASP A 162 9.13 8.14 11.83
N ASN A 163 9.48 6.95 12.36
CA ASN A 163 8.86 5.65 12.03
C ASN A 163 8.59 5.38 10.52
N ARG A 164 9.45 5.86 9.61
CA ARG A 164 9.31 5.63 8.17
C ARG A 164 9.89 4.26 7.78
N ARG A 165 9.27 3.59 6.80
CA ARG A 165 9.78 2.37 6.16
C ARG A 165 9.76 2.53 4.63
N ALA A 166 10.58 1.72 3.95
CA ALA A 166 10.45 1.52 2.51
C ALA A 166 9.05 0.99 2.17
N PHE A 167 8.55 1.34 0.99
CA PHE A 167 7.22 0.92 0.51
C PHE A 167 7.03 -0.59 0.65
N LEU A 168 7.95 -1.39 0.07
CA LEU A 168 7.90 -2.85 0.13
C LEU A 168 7.98 -3.39 1.56
N SER A 169 8.73 -2.75 2.46
CA SER A 169 8.76 -3.13 3.86
C SER A 169 7.42 -2.86 4.57
N GLY A 170 6.72 -1.80 4.18
CA GLY A 170 5.33 -1.57 4.60
C GLY A 170 4.40 -2.66 4.09
N VAL A 171 4.51 -3.03 2.82
CA VAL A 171 3.78 -4.13 2.18
C VAL A 171 4.02 -5.43 2.96
N PHE A 172 5.28 -5.83 3.15
CA PHE A 172 5.67 -7.06 3.87
C PHE A 172 5.13 -7.12 5.29
N ARG A 173 5.22 -6.02 6.04
CA ARG A 173 4.73 -5.98 7.43
C ARG A 173 3.25 -6.33 7.53
N HIS A 174 2.44 -5.86 6.61
CA HIS A 174 1.00 -6.03 6.73
C HIS A 174 0.47 -7.29 6.05
N ILE A 175 1.23 -7.86 5.12
CA ILE A 175 0.90 -9.14 4.52
C ILE A 175 1.30 -10.28 5.46
N TRP A 176 2.48 -10.18 6.05
CA TRP A 176 3.11 -11.27 6.80
C TRP A 176 3.12 -10.94 8.30
N GLU A 177 1.99 -11.19 8.95
CA GLU A 177 1.85 -11.22 10.41
C GLU A 177 1.77 -12.69 10.88
N PRO A 178 2.77 -13.21 11.62
CA PRO A 178 4.00 -12.57 12.13
C PRO A 178 5.14 -12.45 11.09
N PHE A 179 6.17 -11.62 11.39
CA PHE A 179 7.34 -11.23 10.56
C PHE A 179 8.26 -12.35 10.00
N SER A 180 7.78 -13.58 9.86
CA SER A 180 8.50 -14.71 9.27
C SER A 180 7.52 -15.57 8.47
N PRO A 181 7.12 -15.13 7.26
CA PRO A 181 6.23 -15.89 6.41
C PRO A 181 6.90 -17.16 5.89
N SER A 182 6.09 -18.19 5.68
CA SER A 182 6.50 -19.39 4.97
C SER A 182 6.80 -19.11 3.50
N ASP A 183 7.62 -19.96 2.86
CA ASP A 183 7.90 -19.85 1.43
C ASP A 183 6.62 -19.93 0.59
N SER A 184 5.61 -20.70 1.02
CA SER A 184 4.30 -20.76 0.36
C SER A 184 3.55 -19.43 0.40
N GLU A 185 3.51 -18.77 1.55
CA GLU A 185 2.85 -17.45 1.70
C GLU A 185 3.57 -16.37 0.90
N ILE A 186 4.91 -16.47 0.79
CA ILE A 186 5.67 -15.57 -0.07
C ILE A 186 5.29 -15.77 -1.55
N ILE A 187 5.18 -17.03 -2.00
CA ILE A 187 4.85 -17.35 -3.40
C ILE A 187 3.45 -16.87 -3.78
N GLU A 188 2.48 -16.99 -2.87
CA GLU A 188 1.12 -16.47 -3.07
C GLU A 188 1.08 -14.95 -3.30
N HIS A 189 2.17 -14.25 -2.97
CA HIS A 189 2.30 -12.80 -3.05
C HIS A 189 3.44 -12.35 -3.96
N ALA A 190 3.96 -13.26 -4.80
CA ALA A 190 5.02 -12.95 -5.74
C ALA A 190 4.58 -11.91 -6.77
N GLU A 191 3.45 -12.11 -7.46
CA GLU A 191 3.01 -11.21 -8.55
C GLU A 191 2.87 -9.73 -8.14
N PRO A 192 2.27 -9.38 -6.99
CA PRO A 192 2.25 -8.00 -6.50
C PRO A 192 3.65 -7.41 -6.26
N ILE A 193 4.57 -8.20 -5.69
CA ILE A 193 5.95 -7.76 -5.42
C ILE A 193 6.69 -7.53 -6.74
N GLU A 194 6.57 -8.46 -7.68
CA GLU A 194 7.16 -8.37 -9.01
C GLU A 194 6.66 -7.14 -9.77
N LEU A 195 5.36 -6.87 -9.72
CA LEU A 195 4.76 -5.69 -10.34
C LEU A 195 5.31 -4.39 -9.74
N LEU A 196 5.44 -4.30 -8.42
CA LEU A 196 6.01 -3.12 -7.76
C LEU A 196 7.48 -2.91 -8.16
N LEU A 197 8.27 -3.98 -8.26
CA LEU A 197 9.65 -3.91 -8.75
C LEU A 197 9.71 -3.49 -10.24
N GLU A 198 8.78 -3.98 -11.06
CA GLU A 198 8.63 -3.60 -12.46
C GLU A 198 8.34 -2.11 -12.63
N PHE A 199 7.62 -1.49 -11.69
CA PHE A 199 7.39 -0.04 -11.71
C PHE A 199 8.47 0.78 -10.98
N GLY A 200 9.45 0.11 -10.37
CA GLY A 200 10.63 0.79 -9.81
C GLY A 200 10.61 0.98 -8.31
N SER A 201 9.80 0.20 -7.57
CA SER A 201 9.86 0.19 -6.11
C SER A 201 11.28 -0.03 -5.61
N TRP A 202 11.70 0.77 -4.65
CA TRP A 202 13.02 0.69 -4.05
C TRP A 202 13.14 -0.43 -3.03
N LEU A 203 14.31 -1.05 -3.01
CA LEU A 203 14.75 -2.05 -2.05
C LEU A 203 15.63 -1.47 -0.95
N ASP A 204 16.17 -0.28 -1.19
CA ASP A 204 16.92 0.51 -0.25
C ASP A 204 16.01 1.46 0.54
N PHE A 205 16.49 1.88 1.71
CA PHE A 205 15.77 2.79 2.58
C PHE A 205 16.74 3.65 3.37
N ASP A 206 16.53 4.98 3.33
CA ASP A 206 17.33 5.94 4.09
C ASP A 206 16.59 6.31 5.39
N GLY A 207 16.65 5.42 6.37
CA GLY A 207 16.06 5.64 7.67
C GLY A 207 16.50 4.64 8.73
N PRO A 208 15.94 4.73 9.95
CA PRO A 208 16.39 3.94 11.09
C PRO A 208 15.94 2.48 11.06
N ALA A 209 15.06 2.10 10.13
CA ALA A 209 14.56 0.75 9.94
C ALA A 209 15.41 -0.03 8.92
N ASP A 210 15.29 -1.35 8.93
CA ASP A 210 15.86 -2.17 7.85
C ASP A 210 15.18 -1.85 6.52
N SER A 211 15.98 -1.84 5.45
CA SER A 211 15.50 -1.83 4.08
C SER A 211 14.85 -3.16 3.69
N SER A 212 14.02 -3.16 2.64
CA SER A 212 13.35 -4.38 2.16
C SER A 212 14.34 -5.47 1.74
N LEU A 213 15.52 -5.08 1.22
CA LEU A 213 16.62 -6.02 0.93
C LEU A 213 17.16 -6.68 2.21
N GLN A 214 17.34 -5.91 3.29
CA GLN A 214 17.82 -6.44 4.57
C GLN A 214 16.78 -7.33 5.24
N GLU A 215 15.50 -6.99 5.17
CA GLU A 215 14.40 -7.84 5.65
C GLU A 215 14.40 -9.20 4.93
N ALA A 216 14.55 -9.21 3.60
CA ALA A 216 14.68 -10.45 2.83
C ALA A 216 15.91 -11.28 3.21
N CYS A 217 17.04 -10.62 3.49
CA CYS A 217 18.24 -11.31 3.98
C CYS A 217 18.00 -11.93 5.37
N LYS A 218 17.30 -11.26 6.29
CA LYS A 218 16.96 -11.80 7.61
C LYS A 218 16.01 -13.01 7.52
N ALA A 219 15.05 -12.99 6.60
CA ALA A 219 14.22 -14.17 6.32
C ALA A 219 15.08 -15.34 5.81
N ALA A 220 16.03 -15.06 4.93
CA ALA A 220 16.98 -16.06 4.43
C ALA A 220 17.92 -16.60 5.52
N GLU A 221 18.32 -15.80 6.51
CA GLU A 221 19.07 -16.27 7.69
C GLU A 221 18.28 -17.36 8.47
N GLN A 222 16.95 -17.32 8.42
CA GLN A 222 16.06 -18.31 9.03
C GLN A 222 15.75 -19.49 8.10
N GLY A 223 16.30 -19.50 6.88
CA GLY A 223 16.10 -20.55 5.87
C GLY A 223 15.04 -20.23 4.81
N HIS A 224 14.36 -19.08 4.90
CA HIS A 224 13.32 -18.64 3.95
C HIS A 224 13.94 -17.80 2.83
N PHE A 225 14.50 -18.49 1.82
CA PHE A 225 15.20 -17.83 0.71
C PHE A 225 14.27 -17.27 -0.36
N THR A 226 12.98 -17.61 -0.34
CA THR A 226 12.07 -17.33 -1.46
C THR A 226 11.89 -15.85 -1.71
N LEU A 227 11.71 -15.06 -0.66
CA LEU A 227 11.61 -13.60 -0.79
C LEU A 227 12.87 -13.02 -1.42
N LEU A 228 14.04 -13.39 -0.89
CA LEU A 228 15.31 -12.91 -1.44
C LEU A 228 15.45 -13.28 -2.92
N LYS A 229 15.08 -14.50 -3.32
CA LYS A 229 15.11 -14.92 -4.75
C LYS A 229 14.20 -14.06 -5.61
N ILE A 230 12.94 -13.87 -5.22
CA ILE A 230 11.98 -13.02 -5.97
C ILE A 230 12.55 -11.62 -6.15
N LEU A 231 13.10 -11.02 -5.08
CA LEU A 231 13.73 -9.71 -5.18
C LEU A 231 14.93 -9.74 -6.14
N MET A 232 15.80 -10.76 -6.10
CA MET A 232 16.96 -10.82 -6.97
C MET A 232 16.61 -11.02 -8.44
N ASP A 233 15.63 -11.86 -8.72
CA ASP A 233 15.26 -12.26 -10.08
C ASP A 233 14.48 -11.14 -10.81
N ASN A 234 13.82 -10.25 -10.07
CA ASN A 234 12.95 -9.20 -10.62
C ASN A 234 13.48 -7.77 -10.48
N SER A 235 14.57 -7.56 -9.75
CA SER A 235 15.15 -6.23 -9.58
C SER A 235 15.97 -5.77 -10.79
N LYS A 236 16.00 -4.45 -10.99
CA LYS A 236 16.83 -3.74 -11.97
C LYS A 236 17.62 -2.61 -11.27
N ALA A 237 18.47 -1.90 -12.01
CA ALA A 237 19.37 -0.87 -11.45
C ALA A 237 18.64 0.28 -10.78
N ARG A 238 17.38 0.51 -11.15
CA ARG A 238 16.49 1.52 -10.55
C ARG A 238 15.92 1.12 -9.20
N ASN A 239 15.97 -0.17 -8.83
CA ASN A 239 15.33 -0.69 -7.62
C ASN A 239 16.27 -0.69 -6.42
N VAL A 240 17.58 -0.63 -6.62
CA VAL A 240 18.55 -0.68 -5.52
C VAL A 240 19.79 0.11 -5.90
N ASN A 241 20.30 0.91 -4.97
CA ASN A 241 21.57 1.60 -5.15
C ASN A 241 22.77 0.66 -5.02
N GLU A 242 23.79 0.80 -5.88
CA GLU A 242 24.99 -0.05 -5.84
C GLU A 242 25.71 0.04 -4.50
N SER A 243 25.78 1.24 -3.91
CA SER A 243 26.39 1.47 -2.59
C SER A 243 25.65 0.67 -1.51
N HIS A 244 24.32 0.75 -1.49
CA HIS A 244 23.48 0.02 -0.54
C HIS A 244 23.66 -1.50 -0.67
N ASN A 245 23.64 -2.03 -1.89
CA ASN A 245 23.90 -3.46 -2.11
C ASN A 245 25.32 -3.85 -1.61
N GLY A 246 26.34 -3.02 -1.86
CA GLY A 246 27.69 -3.22 -1.36
C GLY A 246 27.81 -3.22 0.17
N GLU A 247 27.03 -2.38 0.85
CA GLU A 247 26.94 -2.34 2.32
C GLU A 247 26.32 -3.63 2.86
N VAL A 248 25.23 -4.10 2.26
CA VAL A 248 24.59 -5.38 2.65
C VAL A 248 25.54 -6.55 2.40
N ILE A 249 26.20 -6.64 1.25
CA ILE A 249 27.22 -7.67 0.95
C ILE A 249 28.32 -7.66 2.03
N SER A 250 28.80 -6.47 2.41
CA SER A 250 29.86 -6.31 3.40
C SER A 250 29.43 -6.82 4.79
N ALA A 251 28.17 -6.62 5.18
CA ALA A 251 27.62 -7.14 6.43
C ALA A 251 27.63 -8.68 6.50
N TYR A 252 27.53 -9.37 5.36
CA TYR A 252 27.58 -10.83 5.27
C TYR A 252 28.99 -11.41 5.08
N LYS A 253 30.01 -10.58 4.86
CA LYS A 253 31.40 -11.03 4.64
C LYS A 253 32.00 -11.75 5.85
N GLY A 254 31.57 -11.36 7.06
CA GLY A 254 32.01 -11.95 8.33
C GLY A 254 31.17 -13.12 8.83
N LYS A 255 30.11 -13.52 8.11
CA LYS A 255 29.15 -14.55 8.52
C LYS A 255 29.21 -15.76 7.57
N PRO A 256 30.23 -16.64 7.68
CA PRO A 256 30.44 -17.75 6.73
C PRO A 256 29.24 -18.72 6.64
N GLU A 257 28.45 -18.84 7.71
CA GLU A 257 27.21 -19.62 7.75
C GLU A 257 26.14 -19.14 6.74
N TYR A 258 26.21 -17.87 6.31
CA TYR A 258 25.27 -17.27 5.37
C TYR A 258 25.90 -17.01 3.99
N THR A 259 26.84 -17.87 3.58
CA THR A 259 27.54 -17.74 2.28
C THR A 259 26.58 -17.70 1.09
N GLN A 260 25.46 -18.41 1.15
CA GLN A 260 24.45 -18.42 0.09
C GLN A 260 23.80 -17.04 -0.10
N ILE A 261 23.47 -16.33 0.99
CA ILE A 261 22.92 -14.97 0.93
C ILE A 261 23.92 -14.04 0.23
N ARG A 262 25.20 -14.11 0.62
CA ARG A 262 26.26 -13.32 -0.01
C ARG A 262 26.39 -13.62 -1.51
N GLN A 263 26.32 -14.88 -1.92
CA GLN A 263 26.38 -15.27 -3.33
C GLN A 263 25.22 -14.69 -4.13
N MET A 264 23.99 -14.69 -3.58
CA MET A 264 22.83 -14.10 -4.24
C MET A 264 22.98 -12.58 -4.42
N LEU A 265 23.43 -11.86 -3.39
CA LEU A 265 23.66 -10.41 -3.46
C LEU A 265 24.79 -10.03 -4.45
N GLU A 266 25.85 -10.83 -4.52
CA GLU A 266 26.91 -10.65 -5.51
C GLU A 266 26.39 -10.92 -6.93
N SER A 267 25.53 -11.93 -7.11
CA SER A 267 24.87 -12.20 -8.40
C SER A 267 24.00 -11.04 -8.84
N LEU A 268 23.21 -10.46 -7.92
CA LEU A 268 22.43 -9.24 -8.17
C LEU A 268 23.34 -8.12 -8.67
N LYS A 269 24.47 -7.93 -7.98
CA LYS A 269 25.42 -6.87 -8.33
C LYS A 269 25.93 -7.03 -9.78
N GLN A 270 26.31 -8.25 -10.15
CA GLN A 270 26.79 -8.55 -11.51
C GLN A 270 25.69 -8.33 -12.55
N ASN A 271 24.50 -8.88 -12.31
CA ASN A 271 23.39 -8.85 -13.26
C ASN A 271 22.84 -7.45 -13.54
N ILE A 272 22.99 -6.52 -12.59
CA ILE A 272 22.30 -5.23 -12.63
C ILE A 272 23.23 -4.04 -12.91
N PHE A 273 24.49 -4.09 -12.48
CA PHE A 273 25.40 -2.93 -12.55
C PHE A 273 26.63 -3.13 -13.43
N ILE A 274 26.88 -4.34 -13.92
CA ILE A 274 28.11 -4.68 -14.65
C ILE A 274 27.84 -5.02 -16.14
N ASP A 275 26.58 -5.29 -16.49
CA ASP A 275 26.09 -5.36 -17.88
C ASP A 275 25.64 -3.98 -18.41
#